data_AF-A0A944CJ13-F1
#
_entry.id   AF-A0A944CJ13-F1
#
_cell.length_a   1.000
_cell.length_b   1.000
_cell.length_c   1.000
_cell.angle_alpha   90.00
_cell.angle_beta   90.00
_cell.angle_gamma   90.00
#
_symmetry.space_group_name_H-M   'P 1'
#
loop_
_entity.id
_entity.type
_entity.pdbx_description
1 polymer ?
#
loop_
_entity_poly.entity_id
_entity_poly.type
_entity_poly.pdbx_seq_one_letter_code
_entity_poly.pdbx_strand_id
1 'polypeptide(L)'
;MSIINKLNLEKYENLAVLNQPNGYDLFNGYKTVLSENHDAIFIFVETLEQMAEYTQTIINKQKLQEKGYLFFAYPKKGNKVYETFIHRDEIFPAMKVGEDGYVEDSDIKFSRMLSMDEVFTVIGLKREKKKAKKSAAASQCVADYEDKVKDIEKLLSDHPDELRFYKELTPGYQKDWARYIFSAKQQKTRDNRQSIMVDILSQGYKTFDLYRQKKK
;
A
#
# COMPACT_ATOMS: atom_id res chain seq x y z
N MET A 1 15.44 16.24 19.39
CA MET A 1 14.14 15.51 19.51
C MET A 1 14.44 14.05 19.81
N SER A 2 13.88 13.47 20.87
CA SER A 2 14.13 12.08 21.30
C SER A 2 13.55 11.06 20.32
N ILE A 3 14.00 9.81 20.38
CA ILE A 3 13.41 8.73 19.57
C ILE A 3 11.95 8.44 19.95
N ILE A 4 11.58 8.61 21.24
CA ILE A 4 10.20 8.55 21.73
C ILE A 4 9.31 9.50 20.94
N ASN A 5 9.73 10.76 20.77
CA ASN A 5 8.96 11.76 20.03
C ASN A 5 8.97 11.50 18.52
N LYS A 6 10.13 11.12 17.96
CA LYS A 6 10.27 10.81 16.52
C LYS A 6 9.35 9.66 16.08
N LEU A 7 9.15 8.67 16.94
CA LEU A 7 8.29 7.51 16.67
C LEU A 7 6.87 7.66 17.24
N ASN A 8 6.63 8.72 18.02
CA ASN A 8 5.41 8.93 18.78
C ASN A 8 5.03 7.69 19.60
N LEU A 9 5.95 7.26 20.49
CA LEU A 9 5.80 6.01 21.23
C LEU A 9 4.76 6.07 22.35
N GLU A 10 4.46 7.26 22.86
CA GLU A 10 3.49 7.48 23.94
C GLU A 10 2.05 7.12 23.55
N LYS A 11 1.76 7.01 22.24
CA LYS A 11 0.43 6.61 21.75
C LYS A 11 0.15 5.10 21.91
N TYR A 12 1.18 4.30 22.19
CA TYR A 12 1.07 2.84 22.28
C TYR A 12 0.75 2.44 23.72
N GLU A 13 -0.32 1.68 23.91
CA GLU A 13 -0.82 1.23 25.21
C GLU A 13 -0.08 -0.02 25.71
N ASN A 14 0.33 -0.90 24.80
CA ASN A 14 1.02 -2.15 25.11
C ASN A 14 2.40 -2.20 24.46
N LEU A 15 3.22 -1.18 24.70
CA LEU A 15 4.62 -1.15 24.28
C LEU A 15 5.51 -1.98 25.22
N ALA A 16 6.26 -2.94 24.65
CA ALA A 16 7.38 -3.60 25.33
C ALA A 16 8.72 -3.11 24.79
N VAL A 17 9.69 -2.90 25.68
CA VAL A 17 11.07 -2.51 25.35
C VAL A 17 12.04 -3.58 25.85
N LEU A 18 12.69 -4.27 24.93
CA LEU A 18 13.60 -5.38 25.24
C LEU A 18 15.06 -4.96 25.07
N ASN A 19 15.92 -5.49 25.94
CA ASN A 19 17.38 -5.38 25.87
C ASN A 19 17.92 -3.94 25.89
N GLN A 20 17.23 -2.98 26.55
CA GLN A 20 17.78 -1.63 26.72
C GLN A 20 19.20 -1.71 27.31
N PRO A 21 20.22 -1.11 26.64
CA PRO A 21 21.58 -1.16 27.14
C PRO A 21 21.75 -0.41 28.46
N ASN A 22 22.69 -0.88 29.28
CA ASN A 22 23.10 -0.16 30.48
C ASN A 22 23.61 1.25 30.10
N GLY A 23 23.16 2.28 30.80
CA GLY A 23 23.50 3.69 30.52
C GLY A 23 22.52 4.42 29.61
N TYR A 24 21.49 3.74 29.09
CA TYR A 24 20.30 4.39 28.56
C TYR A 24 19.21 4.36 29.62
N ASP A 25 18.63 5.52 29.94
CA ASP A 25 17.48 5.65 30.86
C ASP A 25 16.19 6.06 30.11
N LEU A 26 16.22 6.00 28.78
CA LEU A 26 15.19 6.59 27.94
C LEU A 26 13.84 5.87 28.06
N PHE A 27 13.82 4.54 28.24
CA PHE A 27 12.60 3.75 28.33
C PHE A 27 12.33 3.23 29.75
N ASN A 28 12.82 3.94 30.77
CA ASN A 28 12.50 3.60 32.16
C ASN A 28 10.98 3.68 32.39
N GLY A 29 10.40 2.61 32.94
CA GLY A 29 8.96 2.48 33.18
C GLY A 29 8.16 1.74 32.11
N TYR A 30 8.76 1.42 30.95
CA TYR A 30 8.13 0.53 29.97
C TYR A 30 8.26 -0.94 30.36
N LYS A 31 7.33 -1.78 29.90
CA LYS A 31 7.39 -3.24 30.12
C LYS A 31 8.61 -3.81 29.41
N THR A 32 9.34 -4.71 30.07
CA THR A 32 10.58 -5.31 29.54
C THR A 32 10.43 -6.76 29.09
N VAL A 33 9.20 -7.25 29.01
CA VAL A 33 8.88 -8.64 28.68
C VAL A 33 7.80 -8.69 27.61
N LEU A 34 7.92 -9.69 26.72
CA LEU A 34 6.89 -9.95 25.73
C LEU A 34 5.67 -10.62 26.37
N SER A 35 4.51 -10.11 26.00
CA SER A 35 3.16 -10.58 26.32
C SER A 35 2.39 -10.81 25.02
N GLU A 36 1.06 -10.98 25.10
CA GLU A 36 0.21 -11.08 23.91
C GLU A 36 -0.23 -9.70 23.41
N ASN A 37 -0.54 -9.60 22.12
CA ASN A 37 -1.20 -8.45 21.50
C ASN A 37 -0.50 -7.09 21.73
N HIS A 38 0.79 -6.99 21.47
CA HIS A 38 1.50 -5.70 21.49
C HIS A 38 1.07 -4.80 20.33
N ASP A 39 0.79 -3.52 20.58
CA ASP A 39 0.74 -2.47 19.53
C ASP A 39 2.13 -1.97 19.15
N ALA A 40 3.11 -2.07 20.03
CA ALA A 40 4.49 -1.82 19.71
C ALA A 40 5.46 -2.72 20.49
N ILE A 41 6.55 -3.11 19.84
CA ILE A 41 7.69 -3.78 20.47
C ILE A 41 8.94 -3.03 20.01
N PHE A 42 9.79 -2.64 20.94
CA PHE A 42 11.07 -1.98 20.68
C PHE A 42 12.19 -2.87 21.21
N ILE A 43 13.15 -3.24 20.39
CA ILE A 43 14.21 -4.18 20.76
C ILE A 43 15.55 -3.57 20.40
N PHE A 44 16.50 -3.60 21.31
CA PHE A 44 17.90 -3.35 20.99
C PHE A 44 18.57 -4.66 20.59
N VAL A 45 19.28 -4.63 19.47
CA VAL A 45 20.02 -5.78 18.90
C VAL A 45 21.39 -5.32 18.44
N GLU A 46 22.38 -6.19 18.57
CA GLU A 46 23.76 -5.89 18.18
C GLU A 46 24.15 -6.57 16.86
N THR A 47 23.44 -7.65 16.49
CA THR A 47 23.74 -8.43 15.29
C THR A 47 22.51 -8.64 14.39
N LEU A 48 22.78 -8.99 13.12
CA LEU A 48 21.74 -9.31 12.14
C LEU A 48 21.00 -10.59 12.52
N GLU A 49 21.70 -11.56 13.07
CA GLU A 49 21.14 -12.84 13.51
C GLU A 49 20.10 -12.61 14.60
N GLN A 50 20.42 -11.80 15.62
CA GLN A 50 19.46 -11.42 16.67
C GLN A 50 18.23 -10.74 16.08
N MET A 51 18.43 -9.78 15.16
CA MET A 51 17.33 -9.07 14.50
C MET A 51 16.41 -10.04 13.74
N ALA A 52 16.97 -10.99 12.99
CA ALA A 52 16.23 -12.00 12.27
C ALA A 52 15.49 -12.97 13.21
N GLU A 53 16.15 -13.44 14.28
CA GLU A 53 15.56 -14.35 15.27
C GLU A 53 14.37 -13.73 16.01
N TYR A 54 14.50 -12.47 16.44
CA TYR A 54 13.38 -11.75 17.07
C TYR A 54 12.23 -11.54 16.09
N THR A 55 12.53 -11.17 14.86
CA THR A 55 11.51 -11.00 13.81
C THR A 55 10.73 -12.30 13.61
N GLN A 56 11.43 -13.43 13.44
CA GLN A 56 10.82 -14.74 13.28
C GLN A 56 10.01 -15.16 14.51
N THR A 57 10.53 -14.90 15.71
CA THR A 57 9.81 -15.21 16.97
C THR A 57 8.50 -14.43 17.07
N ILE A 58 8.51 -13.15 16.71
CA ILE A 58 7.31 -12.28 16.76
C ILE A 58 6.28 -12.69 15.72
N ILE A 59 6.72 -13.07 14.52
CA ILE A 59 5.86 -13.61 13.46
C ILE A 59 5.21 -14.92 13.91
N ASN A 60 6.03 -15.90 14.31
CA ASN A 60 5.58 -17.26 14.63
C ASN A 60 4.66 -17.30 15.86
N LYS A 61 4.98 -16.49 16.88
CA LYS A 61 4.17 -16.39 18.11
C LYS A 61 3.08 -15.32 18.04
N GLN A 62 2.90 -14.67 16.89
CA GLN A 62 1.90 -13.63 16.64
C GLN A 62 1.84 -12.53 17.71
N LYS A 63 3.00 -12.11 18.22
CA LYS A 63 3.10 -11.20 19.39
C LYS A 63 2.64 -9.77 19.11
N LEU A 64 2.54 -9.39 17.84
CA LEU A 64 2.22 -8.03 17.40
C LEU A 64 0.83 -7.98 16.79
N GLN A 65 -0.04 -7.07 17.23
CA GLN A 65 -1.40 -6.94 16.69
C GLN A 65 -1.43 -6.29 15.30
N GLU A 66 -2.57 -6.36 14.60
CA GLU A 66 -2.77 -5.70 13.31
C GLU A 66 -2.48 -4.19 13.42
N LYS A 67 -1.73 -3.63 12.45
CA LYS A 67 -1.20 -2.25 12.47
C LYS A 67 -0.18 -1.95 13.57
N GLY A 68 0.19 -2.94 14.40
CA GLY A 68 1.25 -2.81 15.39
C GLY A 68 2.63 -2.64 14.75
N TYR A 69 3.59 -2.16 15.53
CA TYR A 69 4.96 -1.87 15.10
C TYR A 69 6.01 -2.70 15.83
N LEU A 70 7.00 -3.17 15.08
CA LEU A 70 8.23 -3.76 15.60
C LEU A 70 9.40 -2.83 15.25
N PHE A 71 10.08 -2.33 16.26
CA PHE A 71 11.25 -1.47 16.12
C PHE A 71 12.50 -2.20 16.58
N PHE A 72 13.57 -2.12 15.79
CA PHE A 72 14.90 -2.54 16.20
C PHE A 72 15.84 -1.35 16.22
N ALA A 73 16.45 -1.08 17.37
CA ALA A 73 17.61 -0.20 17.48
C ALA A 73 18.88 -1.04 17.33
N TYR A 74 19.75 -0.67 16.41
CA TYR A 74 21.00 -1.36 16.15
C TYR A 74 22.20 -0.40 16.04
N PRO A 75 23.41 -0.80 16.49
CA PRO A 75 24.59 0.04 16.39
C PRO A 75 24.93 0.33 14.93
N LYS A 76 25.06 1.61 14.58
CA LYS A 76 25.37 2.02 13.21
C LYS A 76 26.87 2.10 12.99
N LYS A 77 27.29 2.02 11.72
CA LYS A 77 28.71 2.16 11.36
C LYS A 77 29.28 3.46 11.92
N GLY A 78 30.44 3.37 12.57
CA GLY A 78 31.12 4.51 13.19
C GLY A 78 30.61 4.88 14.59
N ASN A 79 29.74 4.07 15.19
CA ASN A 79 29.44 4.19 16.61
C ASN A 79 30.72 3.95 17.45
N LYS A 80 30.79 4.57 18.63
CA LYS A 80 31.97 4.53 19.52
C LYS A 80 31.76 3.69 20.79
N VAL A 81 30.60 3.02 20.90
CA VAL A 81 30.19 2.31 22.13
C VAL A 81 30.31 0.80 21.95
N TYR A 82 29.97 0.29 20.77
CA TYR A 82 30.01 -1.13 20.44
C TYR A 82 31.13 -1.42 19.46
N GLU A 83 31.77 -2.59 19.60
CA GLU A 83 32.71 -3.11 18.60
C GLU A 83 32.00 -3.56 17.32
N THR A 84 30.73 -3.93 17.46
CA THR A 84 29.86 -4.37 16.37
C THR A 84 29.08 -3.21 15.76
N PHE A 85 28.64 -3.42 14.53
CA PHE A 85 27.67 -2.56 13.88
C PHE A 85 26.94 -3.35 12.79
N ILE A 86 25.75 -2.88 12.43
CA ILE A 86 24.97 -3.48 11.35
C ILE A 86 24.96 -2.54 10.14
N HIS A 87 25.34 -3.07 8.98
CA HIS A 87 25.20 -2.37 7.71
C HIS A 87 23.73 -2.35 7.27
N ARG A 88 23.24 -1.17 6.89
CA ARG A 88 21.86 -0.98 6.42
C ARG A 88 21.47 -1.94 5.28
N ASP A 89 22.38 -2.12 4.32
CA ASP A 89 22.11 -2.88 3.10
C ASP A 89 22.06 -4.40 3.35
N GLU A 90 22.54 -4.86 4.51
CA GLU A 90 22.53 -6.27 4.92
C GLU A 90 21.24 -6.66 5.65
N ILE A 91 20.49 -5.69 6.19
CA ILE A 91 19.28 -5.93 6.98
C ILE A 91 18.18 -6.60 6.16
N PHE A 92 17.94 -6.10 4.94
CA PHE A 92 16.86 -6.62 4.09
C PHE A 92 17.15 -8.05 3.61
N PRO A 93 18.36 -8.38 3.13
CA PRO A 93 18.76 -9.76 2.87
C PRO A 93 18.64 -10.67 4.10
N ALA A 94 19.15 -10.23 5.26
CA ALA A 94 19.14 -11.05 6.49
C ALA A 94 17.73 -11.37 6.98
N MET A 95 16.82 -10.39 6.92
CA MET A 95 15.40 -10.57 7.27
C MET A 95 14.55 -11.10 6.11
N LYS A 96 15.15 -11.41 4.95
CA LYS A 96 14.45 -11.86 3.73
C LYS A 96 13.26 -10.95 3.36
N VAL A 97 13.52 -9.64 3.35
CA VAL A 97 12.54 -8.62 2.92
C VAL A 97 12.42 -8.66 1.40
N GLY A 98 11.23 -8.95 0.89
CA GLY A 98 10.93 -8.94 -0.54
C GLY A 98 10.86 -7.52 -1.13
N GLU A 99 10.79 -7.43 -2.46
CA GLU A 99 10.66 -6.14 -3.18
C GLU A 99 9.38 -5.37 -2.81
N ASP A 100 8.34 -6.08 -2.39
CA ASP A 100 7.09 -5.50 -1.90
C ASP A 100 7.20 -4.91 -0.47
N GLY A 101 8.38 -5.07 0.15
CA GLY A 101 8.75 -4.61 1.48
C GLY A 101 8.33 -5.54 2.61
N TYR A 102 7.79 -6.72 2.32
CA TYR A 102 7.35 -7.69 3.32
C TYR A 102 8.46 -8.66 3.71
N VAL A 103 8.50 -9.02 4.98
CA VAL A 103 9.39 -10.06 5.52
C VAL A 103 8.80 -11.41 5.15
N GLU A 104 9.48 -12.14 4.26
CA GLU A 104 9.05 -13.45 3.75
C GLU A 104 7.56 -13.44 3.30
N ASP A 105 6.80 -14.46 3.71
CA ASP A 105 5.38 -14.61 3.44
C ASP A 105 4.48 -14.03 4.56
N SER A 106 5.07 -13.24 5.48
CA SER A 106 4.34 -12.66 6.61
C SER A 106 3.60 -11.36 6.26
N ASP A 107 2.76 -10.92 7.20
CA ASP A 107 2.14 -9.58 7.19
C ASP A 107 3.05 -8.49 7.79
N ILE A 108 4.32 -8.79 8.08
CA ILE A 108 5.27 -7.80 8.61
C ILE A 108 5.95 -7.09 7.46
N LYS A 109 5.78 -5.77 7.39
CA LYS A 109 6.27 -4.92 6.31
C LYS A 109 7.24 -3.86 6.82
N PHE A 110 8.32 -3.61 6.10
CA PHE A 110 9.15 -2.43 6.30
C PHE A 110 8.30 -1.14 6.27
N SER A 111 8.47 -0.30 7.29
CA SER A 111 7.80 0.99 7.39
C SER A 111 8.76 2.16 7.26
N ARG A 112 9.88 2.16 7.99
CA ARG A 112 10.78 3.32 8.08
C ARG A 112 12.14 2.96 8.66
N MET A 113 13.09 3.86 8.49
CA MET A 113 14.39 3.83 9.17
C MET A 113 14.76 5.26 9.59
N LEU A 114 15.33 5.43 10.78
CA LEU A 114 15.65 6.74 11.34
C LEU A 114 16.82 6.66 12.32
N SER A 115 17.67 7.69 12.35
CA SER A 115 18.72 7.78 13.37
C SER A 115 18.09 8.05 14.74
N MET A 116 18.42 7.23 15.73
CA MET A 116 18.04 7.47 17.12
C MET A 116 18.97 8.54 17.71
N ASP A 117 20.27 8.25 17.71
CA ASP A 117 21.35 9.11 18.22
C ASP A 117 22.67 8.81 17.46
N GLU A 118 23.83 9.11 18.06
CA GLU A 118 25.17 8.85 17.50
C GLU A 118 25.56 7.36 17.48
N VAL A 119 24.88 6.52 18.28
CA VAL A 119 25.18 5.09 18.41
C VAL A 119 24.22 4.26 17.57
N PHE A 120 22.93 4.54 17.68
CA PHE A 120 21.87 3.68 17.14
C PHE A 120 21.16 4.27 15.93
N THR A 121 20.86 3.39 14.98
CA THR A 121 19.80 3.59 13.98
C THR A 121 18.62 2.69 14.35
N VAL A 122 17.39 3.17 14.12
CA VAL A 122 16.17 2.38 14.31
C VAL A 122 15.58 2.01 12.96
N ILE A 123 15.29 0.73 12.77
CA ILE A 123 14.41 0.24 11.70
C ILE A 123 13.04 -0.08 12.29
N GLY A 124 11.98 0.33 11.59
CA GLY A 124 10.60 0.06 11.96
C GLY A 124 9.91 -0.82 10.92
N LEU A 125 9.33 -1.91 11.40
CA LEU A 125 8.46 -2.83 10.68
C LEU A 125 7.03 -2.66 11.22
N LYS A 126 6.04 -2.89 10.38
CA LYS A 126 4.62 -2.77 10.72
C LYS A 126 3.88 -4.03 10.30
N ARG A 127 3.00 -4.54 11.15
CA ARG A 127 2.03 -5.56 10.73
C ARG A 127 0.93 -4.91 9.88
N GLU A 128 0.85 -5.26 8.61
CA GLU A 128 -0.19 -4.82 7.68
C GLU A 128 -0.47 -5.94 6.71
N LYS A 129 -1.73 -6.33 6.52
CA LYS A 129 -2.05 -7.39 5.55
C LYS A 129 -1.63 -7.02 4.13
N LYS A 130 -1.05 -7.99 3.40
CA LYS A 130 -0.80 -7.85 1.95
C LYS A 130 -2.11 -7.50 1.25
N LYS A 131 -2.16 -6.30 0.64
CA LYS A 131 -3.30 -5.90 -0.19
C LYS A 131 -3.37 -6.84 -1.38
N ALA A 132 -4.57 -7.35 -1.69
CA ALA A 132 -4.78 -8.16 -2.89
C ALA A 132 -4.19 -7.45 -4.11
N LYS A 133 -3.42 -8.18 -4.93
CA LYS A 133 -2.83 -7.65 -6.17
C LYS A 133 -3.94 -6.99 -6.98
N LYS A 134 -3.83 -5.68 -7.22
CA LYS A 134 -4.77 -4.97 -8.08
C LYS A 134 -4.70 -5.63 -9.46
N SER A 135 -5.83 -6.10 -9.98
CA SER A 135 -5.88 -6.61 -11.35
C SER A 135 -5.41 -5.52 -12.32
N ALA A 136 -4.69 -5.91 -13.37
CA ALA A 136 -4.13 -5.01 -14.37
C ALA A 136 -5.14 -3.93 -14.80
N ALA A 137 -4.69 -2.69 -14.96
CA ALA A 137 -5.56 -1.59 -15.36
C ALA A 137 -6.25 -1.93 -16.70
N ALA A 138 -7.52 -1.50 -16.85
CA ALA A 138 -8.22 -1.67 -18.12
C ALA A 138 -7.52 -0.84 -19.21
N SER A 139 -7.43 -1.39 -20.42
CA SER A 139 -6.76 -0.69 -21.53
C SER A 139 -7.41 0.66 -21.82
N GLN A 140 -6.58 1.62 -22.20
CA GLN A 140 -7.02 2.94 -22.66
C GLN A 140 -7.02 3.05 -24.19
N CYS A 141 -6.57 2.02 -24.91
CA CYS A 141 -6.62 1.99 -26.37
C CYS A 141 -8.06 1.70 -26.82
N VAL A 142 -8.61 2.52 -27.73
CA VAL A 142 -9.96 2.30 -28.27
C VAL A 142 -10.06 1.04 -29.11
N ALA A 143 -8.97 0.60 -29.75
CA ALA A 143 -8.95 -0.60 -30.58
C ALA A 143 -9.26 -1.87 -29.78
N ASP A 144 -8.90 -1.89 -28.49
CA ASP A 144 -9.12 -3.04 -27.61
C ASP A 144 -10.60 -3.24 -27.25
N TYR A 145 -11.49 -2.34 -27.68
CA TYR A 145 -12.92 -2.37 -27.44
C TYR A 145 -13.74 -2.53 -28.72
N GLU A 146 -13.13 -2.90 -29.84
CA GLU A 146 -13.83 -3.09 -31.12
C GLU A 146 -14.97 -4.10 -31.03
N ASP A 147 -14.72 -5.23 -30.38
CA ASP A 147 -15.73 -6.29 -30.17
C ASP A 147 -16.90 -5.84 -29.28
N LYS A 148 -16.75 -4.70 -28.59
CA LYS A 148 -17.75 -4.14 -27.68
C LYS A 148 -18.69 -3.13 -28.34
N VAL A 149 -18.48 -2.78 -29.60
CA VAL A 149 -19.38 -1.91 -30.36
C VAL A 149 -20.79 -2.51 -30.47
N LYS A 150 -20.90 -3.84 -30.69
CA LYS A 150 -22.18 -4.55 -30.73
C LYS A 150 -22.90 -4.56 -29.39
N ASP A 151 -22.13 -4.64 -28.30
CA ASP A 151 -22.69 -4.58 -26.95
C ASP A 151 -23.29 -3.19 -26.70
N ILE A 152 -22.66 -2.10 -27.18
CA ILE A 152 -23.24 -0.75 -27.13
C ILE A 152 -24.55 -0.63 -27.92
N GLU A 153 -24.62 -1.18 -29.13
CA GLU A 153 -25.88 -1.16 -29.89
C GLU A 153 -27.02 -1.86 -29.13
N LYS A 154 -26.70 -2.95 -28.43
CA LYS A 154 -27.66 -3.65 -27.58
C LYS A 154 -28.07 -2.81 -26.36
N LEU A 155 -27.14 -2.05 -25.75
CA LEU A 155 -27.45 -1.15 -24.63
C LEU A 155 -28.37 0.02 -25.03
N LEU A 156 -28.38 0.38 -26.32
CA LEU A 156 -29.21 1.45 -26.88
C LEU A 156 -30.49 0.92 -27.55
N SER A 157 -30.83 -0.38 -27.45
CA SER A 157 -32.02 -0.94 -28.11
C SER A 157 -33.31 -0.23 -27.72
N ASP A 158 -33.37 0.24 -26.48
CA ASP A 158 -34.54 0.90 -25.89
C ASP A 158 -34.52 2.43 -26.13
N HIS A 159 -33.51 2.92 -26.87
CA HIS A 159 -33.24 4.32 -27.16
C HIS A 159 -33.03 4.51 -28.68
N PRO A 160 -34.11 4.44 -29.49
CA PRO A 160 -34.00 4.31 -30.95
C PRO A 160 -33.38 5.52 -31.64
N ASP A 161 -33.59 6.73 -31.13
CA ASP A 161 -33.00 7.95 -31.70
C ASP A 161 -31.50 8.05 -31.41
N GLU A 162 -31.09 7.72 -30.19
CA GLU A 162 -29.69 7.65 -29.77
C GLU A 162 -28.96 6.51 -30.48
N LEU A 163 -29.61 5.36 -30.69
CA LEU A 163 -29.07 4.25 -31.47
C LEU A 163 -28.82 4.65 -32.92
N ARG A 164 -29.77 5.36 -33.54
CA ARG A 164 -29.60 5.89 -34.91
C ARG A 164 -28.40 6.82 -34.98
N PHE A 165 -28.32 7.79 -34.08
CA PHE A 165 -27.21 8.74 -34.03
C PHE A 165 -25.87 8.05 -33.78
N TYR A 166 -25.83 7.07 -32.87
CA TYR A 166 -24.64 6.26 -32.60
C TYR A 166 -24.15 5.49 -33.83
N LYS A 167 -25.07 4.92 -34.62
CA LYS A 167 -24.73 4.19 -35.86
C LYS A 167 -24.15 5.08 -36.95
N GLU A 168 -24.49 6.36 -36.96
CA GLU A 168 -23.94 7.35 -37.89
C GLU A 168 -22.54 7.85 -37.48
N LEU A 169 -22.10 7.55 -36.25
CA LEU A 169 -20.75 7.91 -35.80
C LEU A 169 -19.68 7.12 -36.56
N THR A 170 -18.52 7.74 -36.75
CA THR A 170 -17.37 7.03 -37.33
C THR A 170 -16.91 5.90 -36.40
N PRO A 171 -16.28 4.83 -36.93
CA PRO A 171 -15.86 3.69 -36.12
C PRO A 171 -14.99 4.05 -34.91
N GLY A 172 -14.18 5.11 -35.02
CA GLY A 172 -13.38 5.62 -33.92
C GLY A 172 -14.22 6.11 -32.73
N TYR A 173 -15.31 6.85 -32.98
CA TYR A 173 -16.21 7.34 -31.93
C TYR A 173 -17.05 6.23 -31.32
N GLN A 174 -17.48 5.25 -32.12
CA GLN A 174 -18.18 4.07 -31.61
C GLN A 174 -17.29 3.27 -30.63
N LYS A 175 -16.04 3.02 -31.02
CA LYS A 175 -15.04 2.38 -30.16
C LYS A 175 -14.72 3.20 -28.92
N ASP A 176 -14.75 4.52 -29.00
CA ASP A 176 -14.52 5.38 -27.83
C ASP A 176 -15.65 5.28 -26.79
N TRP A 177 -16.92 5.18 -27.23
CA TRP A 177 -18.04 4.90 -26.32
C TRP A 177 -17.92 3.52 -25.67
N ALA A 178 -17.54 2.51 -26.45
CA ALA A 178 -17.28 1.17 -25.95
C ALA A 178 -16.16 1.18 -24.90
N ARG A 179 -15.04 1.87 -25.16
CA ARG A 179 -13.97 2.11 -24.18
C ARG A 179 -14.49 2.83 -22.95
N TYR A 180 -15.25 3.92 -23.12
CA TYR A 180 -15.78 4.71 -22.01
C TYR A 180 -16.62 3.82 -21.09
N ILE A 181 -17.54 3.01 -21.59
CA ILE A 181 -18.35 2.14 -20.73
C ILE A 181 -17.54 0.96 -20.19
N PHE A 182 -16.92 0.15 -21.05
CA PHE A 182 -16.37 -1.14 -20.67
C PHE A 182 -15.00 -1.10 -19.98
N SER A 183 -14.28 0.03 -20.04
CA SER A 183 -13.08 0.25 -19.22
C SER A 183 -13.39 0.29 -17.71
N ALA A 184 -14.64 0.57 -17.32
CA ALA A 184 -15.06 0.43 -15.94
C ALA A 184 -15.19 -1.05 -15.57
N LYS A 185 -14.57 -1.48 -14.47
CA LYS A 185 -14.64 -2.87 -13.99
C LYS A 185 -15.92 -3.16 -13.19
N GLN A 186 -16.47 -2.16 -12.51
CA GLN A 186 -17.65 -2.32 -11.65
C GLN A 186 -18.93 -2.12 -12.47
N GLN A 187 -19.89 -3.02 -12.30
CA GLN A 187 -21.17 -2.96 -13.02
C GLN A 187 -21.90 -1.64 -12.75
N LYS A 188 -21.99 -1.22 -11.49
CA LYS A 188 -22.59 0.06 -11.10
C LYS A 188 -22.02 1.26 -11.88
N THR A 189 -20.72 1.26 -12.13
CA THR A 189 -20.07 2.34 -12.91
C THR A 189 -20.41 2.23 -14.39
N ARG A 190 -20.52 1.01 -14.94
CA ARG A 190 -20.98 0.80 -16.32
C ARG A 190 -22.41 1.28 -16.51
N ASP A 191 -23.31 0.94 -15.59
CA ASP A 191 -24.72 1.35 -15.64
C ASP A 191 -24.84 2.88 -15.62
N ASN A 192 -24.08 3.53 -14.72
CA ASN A 192 -24.03 4.99 -14.68
C ASN A 192 -23.46 5.60 -15.98
N ARG A 193 -22.40 5.01 -16.54
CA ARG A 193 -21.82 5.48 -17.81
C ARG A 193 -22.75 5.27 -19.00
N GLN A 194 -23.56 4.20 -19.00
CA GLN A 194 -24.59 3.97 -20.00
C GLN A 194 -25.68 5.05 -19.93
N SER A 195 -26.18 5.35 -18.73
CA SER A 195 -27.16 6.44 -18.55
C SER A 195 -26.61 7.79 -19.01
N ILE A 196 -25.35 8.09 -18.67
CA ILE A 196 -24.66 9.30 -19.15
C ILE A 196 -24.51 9.29 -20.68
N MET A 197 -24.21 8.13 -21.28
CA MET A 197 -24.07 8.01 -22.73
C MET A 197 -25.39 8.35 -23.43
N VAL A 198 -26.51 7.84 -22.95
CA VAL A 198 -27.84 8.16 -23.50
C VAL A 198 -28.11 9.67 -23.43
N ASP A 199 -27.87 10.30 -22.27
CA ASP A 199 -28.03 11.76 -22.10
C ASP A 199 -27.16 12.56 -23.08
N ILE A 200 -25.91 12.13 -23.27
CA ILE A 200 -24.96 12.86 -24.12
C ILE A 200 -25.29 12.69 -25.60
N LEU A 201 -25.70 11.49 -26.02
CA LEU A 201 -26.13 11.23 -27.39
C LEU A 201 -27.42 11.97 -27.74
N SER A 202 -28.38 12.07 -26.82
CA SER A 202 -29.62 12.82 -27.04
C SER A 202 -29.37 14.33 -27.23
N GLN A 203 -28.28 14.84 -26.65
CA GLN A 203 -27.78 16.20 -26.88
C GLN A 203 -26.92 16.35 -28.15
N GLY A 204 -26.74 15.29 -28.94
CA GLY A 204 -26.03 15.32 -30.22
C GLY A 204 -24.50 15.31 -30.14
N TYR A 205 -23.92 14.96 -28.98
CA TYR A 205 -22.47 14.90 -28.82
C TYR A 205 -21.90 13.54 -29.20
N LYS A 206 -20.80 13.54 -29.97
CA LYS A 206 -20.21 12.31 -30.52
C LYS A 206 -19.41 11.49 -29.52
N THR A 207 -18.90 12.13 -28.46
CA THR A 207 -18.14 11.47 -27.37
C THR A 207 -18.38 12.18 -26.04
N PHE A 208 -18.07 11.48 -24.94
CA PHE A 208 -18.08 12.06 -23.60
C PHE A 208 -17.10 13.25 -23.48
N ASP A 209 -15.92 13.16 -24.10
CA ASP A 209 -14.92 14.23 -24.03
C ASP A 209 -15.37 15.50 -24.76
N LEU A 210 -16.04 15.38 -25.91
CA LEU A 210 -16.59 16.53 -26.63
C LEU A 210 -17.70 17.23 -25.83
N TYR A 211 -18.55 16.46 -25.14
CA TYR A 211 -19.53 17.00 -24.21
C TYR A 211 -18.88 17.77 -23.07
N ARG A 212 -17.86 17.17 -22.44
CA ARG A 212 -17.13 17.78 -21.33
C ARG A 212 -16.41 19.06 -21.74
N GLN A 213 -15.84 19.11 -22.94
CA GLN A 213 -15.16 20.31 -23.46
C GLN A 213 -16.10 21.49 -23.66
N LYS A 214 -17.36 21.25 -24.08
CA LYS A 214 -18.36 22.32 -24.25
C LYS A 214 -19.01 22.80 -22.95
N LYS A 215 -18.92 22.03 -21.87
CA LYS A 215 -19.42 22.41 -20.52
C LYS A 215 -18.36 23.07 -19.63
N LYS A 216 -17.12 23.20 -20.11
CA LYS A 216 -16.09 24.03 -19.50
C LYS A 216 -16.16 25.44 -20.06
#